data_AF-S8GUI2-F1
#
_entry.id   AF-S8GUI2-F1
#
_cell.length_a   1.000
_cell.length_b   1.000
_cell.length_c   1.000
_cell.angle_alpha   90.00
_cell.angle_beta   90.00
_cell.angle_gamma   90.00
#
_symmetry.space_group_name_H-M   'P 1'
#
loop_
_entity.id
_entity.type
_entity.pdbx_description
1 polymer ?
#
loop_
_entity_poly.entity_id
_entity_poly.type
_entity_poly.pdbx_seq_one_letter_code
_entity_poly.pdbx_strand_id
1 'polypeptide(L)'
;MRGLGLVFALAPLAPIAVLLARADSSKPFPVRFISDVERRLKDQYGVAAELSYFRGMLKHFYELPDNLAPEDEKAVETTLKEHIGSDFYDQYKFIQTTSAADEDTVKVKNFIRMLKQQFHKLRQIEDVYVKPNWSHFQEISAASKAMPIQTGDVPCNSDASCKRLEHLVNTCNYARKGAMVASGMFNVVTHVLNTVMSVLCGCLFVGPVHLCVLKNFPYTCKLPYPVYSSLFMATSQVWEAVKATTSVCRVYGDPGFSSLVS
;
A
#
# COMPACT_ATOMS: atom_id res chain seq x y z
N MET A 1 40.58 44.33 52.35
CA MET A 1 40.39 43.18 53.27
C MET A 1 39.35 42.25 52.66
N ARG A 2 39.68 40.95 52.55
CA ARG A 2 38.85 39.71 52.56
C ARG A 2 37.43 39.77 51.94
N GLY A 3 36.98 38.88 51.05
CA GLY A 3 37.38 37.50 50.75
C GLY A 3 36.22 36.51 51.03
N LEU A 4 35.92 35.66 50.03
CA LEU A 4 35.05 34.45 49.99
C LEU A 4 33.51 34.66 49.98
N GLY A 5 32.70 34.00 49.17
CA GLY A 5 32.90 32.90 48.21
C GLY A 5 31.73 31.89 48.25
N LEU A 6 31.06 31.65 47.11
CA LEU A 6 30.33 30.45 46.63
C LEU A 6 29.53 30.89 45.38
N VAL A 7 29.94 30.71 44.13
CA VAL A 7 30.11 29.47 43.34
C VAL A 7 28.84 28.60 43.32
N PHE A 8 27.98 28.83 42.32
CA PHE A 8 27.24 27.78 41.63
C PHE A 8 27.40 27.96 40.13
N ALA A 9 27.76 26.87 39.47
CA ALA A 9 28.44 26.81 38.20
C ALA A 9 27.56 27.16 37.00
N LEU A 10 28.14 27.93 36.08
CA LEU A 10 27.82 27.91 34.66
C LEU A 10 28.10 26.49 34.13
N ALA A 11 27.05 25.74 33.79
CA ALA A 11 27.20 24.53 33.00
C ALA A 11 27.50 24.95 31.54
N PRO A 12 28.58 24.43 30.93
CA PRO A 12 28.98 24.83 29.59
C PRO A 12 28.10 24.16 28.54
N LEU A 13 27.96 24.87 27.42
CA LEU A 13 27.55 24.39 26.11
C LEU A 13 28.14 23.00 25.82
N ALA A 14 27.33 21.96 25.95
CA ALA A 14 27.64 20.67 25.34
C ALA A 14 27.36 20.81 23.84
N PRO A 15 28.34 20.50 22.96
CA PRO A 15 28.11 20.54 21.54
C PRO A 15 27.06 19.49 21.19
N ILE A 16 26.08 19.87 20.38
CA ILE A 16 25.24 18.94 19.62
C ILE A 16 26.17 18.27 18.60
N ALA A 17 27.06 17.43 19.10
CA ALA A 17 27.87 16.52 18.32
C ALA A 17 26.95 15.37 17.95
N VAL A 18 26.26 15.56 16.82
CA VAL A 18 26.45 14.65 15.70
C VAL A 18 26.48 13.18 16.15
N LEU A 19 25.31 12.65 16.49
CA LEU A 19 25.05 11.22 16.39
C LEU A 19 24.97 10.90 14.89
N LEU A 20 26.11 10.97 14.20
CA LEU A 20 26.33 10.28 12.94
C LEU A 20 26.21 8.79 13.26
N ALA A 21 24.98 8.29 13.20
CA ALA A 21 24.78 6.92 12.78
C ALA A 21 25.45 6.84 11.40
N ARG A 22 26.70 6.38 11.36
CA ARG A 22 27.34 5.97 10.10
C ARG A 22 26.31 5.10 9.39
N ALA A 23 25.83 5.57 8.24
CA ALA A 23 25.02 4.77 7.36
C ALA A 23 25.83 3.51 7.05
N ASP A 24 25.41 2.39 7.62
CA ASP A 24 25.87 1.08 7.22
C ASP A 24 25.46 0.96 5.75
N SER A 25 26.43 1.05 4.83
CA SER A 25 26.18 1.13 3.38
C SER A 25 25.47 -0.11 2.83
N SER A 26 25.33 -1.15 3.65
CA SER A 26 24.56 -2.35 3.36
C SER A 26 23.04 -2.21 3.54
N LYS A 27 22.57 -1.19 4.29
CA LYS A 27 21.15 -1.03 4.63
C LYS A 27 20.53 0.20 3.94
N PRO A 28 19.36 0.05 3.31
CA PRO A 28 18.71 1.15 2.59
C PRO A 28 18.14 2.24 3.51
N PHE A 29 17.93 1.95 4.80
CA PHE A 29 17.39 2.89 5.78
C PHE A 29 18.11 2.80 7.13
N PRO A 30 18.10 3.88 7.94
CA PRO A 30 18.67 3.86 9.29
C PRO A 30 18.04 2.80 10.20
N VAL A 31 18.83 2.20 11.08
CA VAL A 31 18.37 1.13 12.00
C VAL A 31 17.21 1.59 12.88
N ARG A 32 17.23 2.84 13.36
CA ARG A 32 16.14 3.40 14.16
C ARG A 32 14.83 3.43 13.37
N PHE A 33 14.87 3.88 12.12
CA PHE A 33 13.70 3.92 11.24
C PHE A 33 13.11 2.51 11.05
N ILE A 34 13.97 1.53 10.75
CA ILE A 34 13.54 0.13 10.58
C ILE A 34 12.88 -0.39 11.86
N SER A 35 13.50 -0.17 13.02
CA SER A 35 12.95 -0.59 14.32
C SER A 35 11.59 0.04 14.61
N ASP A 36 11.42 1.33 14.29
CA ASP A 36 10.16 2.04 14.49
C ASP A 36 9.03 1.51 13.59
N VAL A 37 9.34 1.19 12.33
CA VAL A 37 8.39 0.55 11.42
C VAL A 37 8.01 -0.84 11.91
N GLU A 38 8.99 -1.68 12.26
CA GLU A 38 8.72 -3.04 12.76
C GLU A 38 7.85 -3.03 14.02
N ARG A 39 8.15 -2.12 14.97
CA ARG A 39 7.35 -1.92 16.18
C ARG A 39 5.92 -1.55 15.84
N ARG A 40 5.69 -0.53 15.00
CA ARG A 40 4.34 -0.11 14.62
C ARG A 40 3.56 -1.20 13.89
N LEU A 41 4.21 -1.95 13.01
CA LEU A 41 3.57 -3.08 12.33
C LEU A 41 3.11 -4.14 13.34
N LYS A 42 3.96 -4.45 14.32
CA LYS A 42 3.63 -5.40 15.39
C LYS A 42 2.49 -4.88 16.28
N ASP A 43 2.52 -3.60 16.66
CA ASP A 43 1.54 -3.01 17.56
C ASP A 43 0.16 -2.86 16.89
N GLN A 44 0.12 -2.48 15.60
CA GLN A 44 -1.14 -2.21 14.89
C GLN A 44 -1.80 -3.47 14.35
N TYR A 45 -1.02 -4.37 13.76
CA TYR A 45 -1.58 -5.52 13.05
C TYR A 45 -1.37 -6.83 13.82
N GLY A 46 -0.37 -6.92 14.70
CA GLY A 46 -0.10 -8.13 15.50
C GLY A 46 0.36 -9.35 14.68
N VAL A 47 0.44 -9.25 13.34
CA VAL A 47 0.64 -10.39 12.44
C VAL A 47 2.11 -10.57 12.02
N ALA A 48 2.48 -11.83 11.82
CA ALA A 48 3.76 -12.20 11.22
C ALA A 48 3.87 -11.83 9.73
N ALA A 49 2.75 -11.64 9.03
CA ALA A 49 2.70 -11.43 7.58
C ALA A 49 3.28 -10.08 7.17
N GLU A 50 2.77 -8.97 7.72
CA GLU A 50 3.25 -7.60 7.44
C GLU A 50 4.72 -7.43 7.84
N LEU A 51 5.11 -7.97 9.00
CA LEU A 51 6.49 -7.90 9.47
C LEU A 51 7.44 -8.69 8.54
N SER A 52 7.03 -9.89 8.14
CA SER A 52 7.82 -10.72 7.20
C SER A 52 7.90 -10.05 5.83
N TYR A 53 6.81 -9.45 5.36
CA TYR A 53 6.78 -8.70 4.11
C TYR A 53 7.73 -7.51 4.14
N PHE A 54 7.68 -6.68 5.19
CA PHE A 54 8.58 -5.53 5.35
C PHE A 54 10.06 -5.96 5.40
N ARG A 55 10.39 -7.02 6.15
CA ARG A 55 11.76 -7.57 6.17
C ARG A 55 12.19 -8.08 4.80
N GLY A 56 11.29 -8.71 4.05
CA GLY A 56 11.51 -9.12 2.67
C GLY A 56 11.80 -7.93 1.74
N MET A 57 11.08 -6.82 1.90
CA MET A 57 11.34 -5.57 1.15
C MET A 57 12.76 -5.07 1.39
N LEU A 58 13.22 -5.05 2.64
CA LEU A 58 14.56 -4.60 3.00
C LEU A 58 15.64 -5.56 2.47
N LYS A 59 15.41 -6.87 2.58
CA LYS A 59 16.36 -7.90 2.14
C LYS A 59 16.63 -7.83 0.63
N HIS A 60 15.59 -7.66 -0.17
CA HIS A 60 15.68 -7.67 -1.64
C HIS A 60 15.75 -6.25 -2.25
N PHE A 61 16.00 -5.23 -1.43
CA PHE A 61 15.92 -3.84 -1.85
C PHE A 61 16.81 -3.50 -3.06
N TYR A 62 18.05 -4.00 -3.07
CA TYR A 62 19.00 -3.71 -4.16
C TYR A 62 18.84 -4.64 -5.37
N GLU A 63 18.12 -5.75 -5.24
CA GLU A 63 17.92 -6.77 -6.28
C GLU A 63 16.71 -6.48 -7.16
N LEU A 64 15.72 -5.75 -6.64
CA LEU A 64 14.47 -5.48 -7.34
C LEU A 64 14.59 -4.29 -8.31
N PRO A 65 13.94 -4.38 -9.49
CA PRO A 65 13.89 -3.28 -10.44
C PRO A 65 13.16 -2.08 -9.82
N ASP A 66 13.71 -0.89 -10.01
CA ASP A 66 13.19 0.36 -9.49
C ASP A 66 12.60 1.28 -10.57
N ASN A 67 12.63 0.84 -11.83
CA ASN A 67 11.95 1.52 -12.92
C ASN A 67 10.48 1.06 -13.00
N LEU A 68 9.57 2.03 -13.04
CA LEU A 68 8.18 1.77 -13.36
C LEU A 68 8.03 1.49 -14.87
N ALA A 69 6.93 0.85 -15.25
CA ALA A 69 6.57 0.74 -16.66
C ALA A 69 6.36 2.14 -17.27
N PRO A 70 6.62 2.36 -18.57
CA PRO A 70 6.49 3.69 -19.19
C PRO A 70 5.12 4.34 -18.99
N GLU A 71 4.05 3.54 -19.05
CA GLU A 71 2.68 3.96 -18.80
C GLU A 71 2.47 4.44 -17.35
N ASP A 72 3.11 3.79 -16.39
CA ASP A 72 3.02 4.11 -14.97
C ASP A 72 3.83 5.37 -14.63
N GLU A 73 5.04 5.55 -15.21
CA GLU A 73 5.78 6.82 -15.09
C GLU A 73 4.98 7.99 -15.68
N LYS A 74 4.30 7.78 -16.81
CA LYS A 74 3.45 8.82 -17.41
C LYS A 74 2.24 9.15 -16.54
N ALA A 75 1.64 8.14 -15.90
CA ALA A 75 0.55 8.35 -14.95
C ALA A 75 1.01 9.14 -13.71
N VAL A 76 2.19 8.82 -13.17
CA VAL A 76 2.83 9.59 -12.08
C VAL A 76 3.09 11.02 -12.52
N GLU A 77 3.69 11.23 -13.70
CA GLU A 77 3.94 12.56 -14.26
C GLU A 77 2.66 13.38 -14.36
N THR A 78 1.61 12.82 -14.96
CA THR A 78 0.33 13.48 -15.16
C THR A 78 -0.29 13.87 -13.82
N THR A 79 -0.35 12.92 -12.88
CA THR A 79 -0.93 13.15 -11.55
C THR A 79 -0.18 14.25 -10.80
N LEU A 80 1.16 14.19 -10.78
CA LEU A 80 1.99 15.17 -10.07
C LEU A 80 1.87 16.56 -10.70
N LYS A 81 1.90 16.67 -12.02
CA LYS A 81 1.75 17.95 -12.71
C LYS A 81 0.38 18.58 -12.48
N GLU A 82 -0.68 17.80 -12.57
CA GLU A 82 -2.05 18.30 -12.47
C GLU A 82 -2.47 18.63 -11.04
N HIS A 83 -2.07 17.82 -10.05
CA HIS A 83 -2.58 17.94 -8.68
C HIS A 83 -1.60 18.59 -7.70
N ILE A 84 -0.31 18.68 -8.03
CA ILE A 84 0.73 19.28 -7.17
C ILE A 84 1.41 20.47 -7.87
N GLY A 85 1.69 20.34 -9.18
CA GLY A 85 2.31 21.37 -10.00
C GLY A 85 3.59 20.91 -10.71
N SER A 86 3.92 21.54 -11.84
CA SER A 86 5.10 21.21 -12.67
C SER A 86 6.42 21.30 -11.91
N ASP A 87 6.59 22.34 -11.09
CA ASP A 87 7.83 22.58 -10.33
C ASP A 87 8.17 21.42 -9.38
N PHE A 88 7.14 20.74 -8.87
CA PHE A 88 7.31 19.58 -8.02
C PHE A 88 7.74 18.35 -8.83
N TYR A 89 7.16 18.13 -10.00
CA TYR A 89 7.57 17.05 -10.89
C TYR A 89 9.04 17.20 -11.32
N ASP A 90 9.47 18.43 -11.60
CA ASP A 90 10.87 18.70 -11.94
C ASP A 90 11.81 18.40 -10.78
N GLN A 91 11.43 18.74 -9.54
CA GLN A 91 12.17 18.34 -8.33
C GLN A 91 12.23 16.82 -8.16
N TYR A 92 11.11 16.12 -8.40
CA TYR A 92 11.05 14.67 -8.40
C TYR A 92 12.00 14.06 -9.46
N LYS A 93 12.02 14.59 -10.70
CA LYS A 93 12.95 14.10 -11.73
C LYS A 93 14.40 14.40 -11.37
N PHE A 94 14.68 15.60 -10.87
CA PHE A 94 16.02 16.03 -10.50
C PHE A 94 16.62 15.18 -9.37
N ILE A 95 15.85 14.86 -8.33
CA ILE A 95 16.38 14.07 -7.21
C ILE A 95 16.69 12.62 -7.60
N GLN A 96 15.98 12.08 -8.60
CA GLN A 96 16.25 10.74 -9.12
C GLN A 96 17.59 10.69 -9.89
N THR A 97 17.89 11.72 -10.67
CA THR A 97 19.09 11.76 -11.54
C THR A 97 20.33 12.33 -10.86
N THR A 98 20.17 13.13 -9.80
CA THR A 98 21.29 13.70 -9.04
C THR A 98 22.13 12.61 -8.35
N SER A 99 23.46 12.76 -8.43
CA SER A 99 24.40 12.02 -7.58
C SER A 99 24.26 12.53 -6.15
N ALA A 100 23.59 11.77 -5.29
CA ALA A 100 23.22 12.19 -3.95
C ALA A 100 24.46 12.56 -3.12
N ALA A 101 24.49 13.79 -2.58
CA ALA A 101 25.60 14.30 -1.77
C ALA A 101 25.30 14.26 -0.26
N ASP A 102 24.03 14.38 0.14
CA ASP A 102 23.60 14.44 1.54
C ASP A 102 22.71 13.24 1.94
N GLU A 103 22.69 12.96 3.26
CA GLU A 103 22.00 11.81 3.86
C GLU A 103 20.48 11.83 3.61
N ASP A 104 19.87 13.01 3.56
CA ASP A 104 18.42 13.14 3.41
C ASP A 104 17.99 12.91 1.96
N THR A 105 18.76 13.39 0.99
CA THR A 105 18.58 13.04 -0.42
C THR A 105 18.68 11.53 -0.64
N VAL A 106 19.64 10.85 0.00
CA VAL A 106 19.76 9.38 -0.07
C VAL A 106 18.50 8.70 0.47
N LYS A 107 17.98 9.15 1.61
CA LYS A 107 16.73 8.60 2.18
C LYS A 107 15.57 8.76 1.21
N VAL A 108 15.37 9.95 0.64
CA VAL A 108 14.27 10.20 -0.31
C VAL A 108 14.36 9.28 -1.52
N LYS A 109 15.56 9.16 -2.11
CA LYS A 109 15.78 8.26 -3.25
C LYS A 109 15.44 6.82 -2.88
N ASN A 110 15.88 6.36 -1.71
CA ASN A 110 15.60 5.01 -1.25
C ASN A 110 14.10 4.78 -1.00
N PHE A 111 13.39 5.76 -0.45
CA PHE A 111 11.94 5.68 -0.29
C PHE A 111 11.20 5.63 -1.62
N ILE A 112 11.52 6.53 -2.56
CA ILE A 112 10.89 6.52 -3.89
C ILE A 112 11.16 5.19 -4.59
N ARG A 113 12.40 4.70 -4.54
CA ARG A 113 12.78 3.39 -5.07
C ARG A 113 11.93 2.27 -4.45
N MET A 114 11.79 2.24 -3.13
CA MET A 114 10.98 1.26 -2.44
C MET A 114 9.51 1.30 -2.89
N LEU A 115 8.95 2.51 -3.06
CA LEU A 115 7.59 2.71 -3.54
C LEU A 115 7.40 2.13 -4.95
N LYS A 116 8.31 2.44 -5.88
CA LYS A 116 8.28 1.90 -7.25
C LYS A 116 8.35 0.37 -7.25
N GLN A 117 9.22 -0.21 -6.44
CA GLN A 117 9.33 -1.66 -6.28
C GLN A 117 8.04 -2.31 -5.75
N GLN A 118 7.39 -1.69 -4.76
CA GLN A 118 6.12 -2.23 -4.24
C GLN A 118 5.00 -2.10 -5.25
N PHE A 119 4.98 -1.02 -6.03
CA PHE A 119 4.01 -0.86 -7.09
C PHE A 119 4.19 -1.90 -8.21
N HIS A 120 5.43 -2.24 -8.58
CA HIS A 120 5.69 -3.34 -9.51
C HIS A 120 5.07 -4.67 -9.02
N LYS A 121 5.20 -4.96 -7.71
CA LYS A 121 4.55 -6.13 -7.11
C LYS A 121 3.03 -6.04 -7.11
N LEU A 122 2.46 -4.86 -6.86
CA LEU A 122 1.01 -4.64 -6.95
C LEU A 122 0.48 -4.85 -8.37
N ARG A 123 1.21 -4.39 -9.39
CA ARG A 123 0.91 -4.67 -10.80
C ARG A 123 0.96 -6.16 -11.11
N GLN A 124 1.96 -6.89 -10.60
CA GLN A 124 1.99 -8.35 -10.74
C GLN A 124 0.78 -9.03 -10.10
N ILE A 125 0.29 -8.54 -8.96
CA ILE A 125 -0.93 -9.06 -8.33
C ILE A 125 -2.14 -8.81 -9.25
N GLU A 126 -2.24 -7.61 -9.82
CA GLU A 126 -3.29 -7.27 -10.79
C GLU A 126 -3.23 -8.18 -12.03
N ASP A 127 -2.06 -8.33 -12.63
CA ASP A 127 -1.84 -9.09 -13.86
C ASP A 127 -2.06 -10.60 -13.69
N VAL A 128 -1.76 -11.15 -12.51
CA VAL A 128 -1.90 -12.59 -12.23
C VAL A 128 -3.29 -12.95 -11.71
N TYR A 129 -3.84 -12.14 -10.79
CA TYR A 129 -5.06 -12.52 -10.05
C TYR A 129 -6.30 -11.74 -10.47
N VAL A 130 -6.17 -10.56 -11.08
CA VAL A 130 -7.30 -9.69 -11.41
C VAL A 130 -7.62 -9.74 -12.90
N LYS A 131 -6.70 -9.31 -13.77
CA LYS A 131 -6.94 -9.20 -15.22
C LYS A 131 -7.39 -10.52 -15.87
N PRO A 132 -6.77 -11.68 -15.59
CA PRO A 132 -7.17 -12.93 -16.24
C PRO A 132 -8.57 -13.40 -15.81
N ASN A 133 -9.01 -13.00 -14.62
CA ASN A 133 -10.33 -13.33 -14.10
C ASN A 133 -11.41 -12.31 -14.51
N TRP A 134 -11.05 -11.24 -15.21
CA TRP A 134 -11.97 -10.16 -15.55
C TRP A 134 -13.11 -10.60 -16.47
N SER A 135 -12.80 -11.42 -17.49
CA SER A 135 -13.82 -12.03 -18.35
C SER A 135 -14.78 -12.89 -17.56
N HIS A 136 -14.26 -13.72 -16.64
CA HIS A 136 -15.08 -14.52 -15.75
C HIS A 136 -15.97 -13.65 -14.85
N PHE A 137 -15.49 -12.50 -14.36
CA PHE A 137 -16.34 -11.57 -13.62
C PHE A 137 -17.47 -11.00 -14.48
N GLN A 138 -17.20 -10.68 -15.75
CA GLN A 138 -18.23 -10.20 -16.69
C GLN A 138 -19.26 -11.28 -17.00
N GLU A 139 -18.82 -12.52 -17.21
CA GLU A 139 -19.68 -13.69 -17.42
C GLU A 139 -20.59 -13.94 -16.22
N ILE A 140 -20.04 -13.94 -15.00
CA ILE A 140 -20.83 -14.11 -13.77
C ILE A 140 -21.81 -12.94 -13.61
N SER A 141 -21.41 -11.70 -13.90
CA SER A 141 -22.29 -10.53 -13.83
C SER A 141 -23.45 -10.61 -14.83
N ALA A 142 -23.20 -11.08 -16.05
CA ALA A 142 -24.25 -11.31 -17.04
C ALA A 142 -25.17 -12.48 -16.64
N ALA A 143 -24.60 -13.58 -16.17
CA ALA A 143 -25.34 -14.78 -15.79
C ALA A 143 -26.17 -14.59 -14.52
N SER A 144 -25.68 -13.82 -13.54
CA SER A 144 -26.44 -13.45 -12.33
C SER A 144 -27.65 -12.59 -12.67
N LYS A 145 -27.52 -11.61 -13.58
CA LYS A 145 -28.67 -10.82 -14.07
C LYS A 145 -29.71 -11.67 -14.80
N ALA A 146 -29.27 -12.74 -15.47
CA ALA A 146 -30.13 -13.67 -16.19
C ALA A 146 -30.82 -14.72 -15.29
N MET A 147 -30.45 -14.80 -14.01
CA MET A 147 -31.10 -15.65 -13.02
C MET A 147 -31.89 -14.78 -12.03
N PRO A 148 -33.19 -14.53 -12.30
CA PRO A 148 -34.03 -13.84 -11.32
C PRO A 148 -34.10 -14.67 -10.04
N ILE A 149 -33.94 -14.01 -8.90
CA ILE A 149 -34.11 -14.58 -7.56
C ILE A 149 -35.52 -15.18 -7.50
N GLN A 150 -35.62 -16.51 -7.45
CA GLN A 150 -36.88 -17.17 -7.17
C GLN A 150 -37.17 -17.02 -5.67
N THR A 151 -38.27 -16.37 -5.33
CA THR A 151 -38.74 -16.18 -3.96
C THR A 151 -39.36 -17.47 -3.39
N GLY A 152 -38.61 -18.57 -3.39
CA GLY A 152 -39.04 -19.87 -2.86
C GLY A 152 -37.95 -20.56 -2.03
N ASP A 153 -38.34 -21.57 -1.25
CA ASP A 153 -37.47 -22.30 -0.31
C ASP A 153 -36.31 -23.08 -0.98
N VAL A 154 -36.36 -23.26 -2.30
CA VAL A 154 -35.33 -23.95 -3.06
C VAL A 154 -34.69 -23.07 -4.13
N PRO A 155 -33.34 -23.04 -4.19
CA PRO A 155 -32.52 -22.40 -5.19
C PRO A 155 -32.88 -22.51 -6.67
N CYS A 156 -33.42 -23.66 -7.03
CA CYS A 156 -33.62 -24.10 -8.39
C CYS A 156 -34.68 -25.21 -8.35
N ASN A 157 -35.52 -25.28 -9.39
CA ASN A 157 -36.71 -26.14 -9.41
C ASN A 157 -36.77 -27.08 -10.63
N SER A 158 -35.75 -27.04 -11.48
CA SER A 158 -35.59 -27.89 -12.66
C SER A 158 -34.12 -28.22 -12.90
N ASP A 159 -33.83 -29.37 -13.52
CA ASP A 159 -32.46 -29.78 -13.86
C ASP A 159 -31.69 -28.70 -14.63
N ALA A 160 -32.36 -28.00 -15.55
CA ALA A 160 -31.75 -26.92 -16.33
C ALA A 160 -31.39 -25.71 -15.45
N SER A 161 -32.27 -25.34 -14.50
CA SER A 161 -31.98 -24.25 -13.55
C SER A 161 -30.88 -24.62 -12.56
N CYS A 162 -30.87 -25.87 -12.07
CA CYS A 162 -29.85 -26.33 -11.11
C CYS A 162 -28.47 -26.46 -11.76
N LYS A 163 -28.37 -26.94 -13.01
CA LYS A 163 -27.09 -26.98 -13.75
C LYS A 163 -26.52 -25.59 -14.03
N ARG A 164 -27.37 -24.61 -14.34
CA ARG A 164 -26.95 -23.21 -14.53
C ARG A 164 -26.44 -22.60 -13.23
N LEU A 165 -27.15 -22.84 -12.14
CA LEU A 165 -26.76 -22.40 -10.81
C LEU A 165 -25.44 -23.06 -10.37
N GLU A 166 -25.29 -24.37 -10.54
CA GLU A 166 -24.05 -25.10 -10.24
C GLU A 166 -22.85 -24.53 -11.01
N HIS A 167 -23.04 -24.29 -12.32
CA HIS A 167 -22.01 -23.66 -13.14
C HIS A 167 -21.65 -22.26 -12.64
N LEU A 168 -22.65 -21.43 -12.29
CA LEU A 168 -22.42 -20.09 -11.77
C LEU A 168 -21.70 -20.12 -10.41
N VAL A 169 -22.10 -21.00 -9.49
CA VAL A 169 -21.46 -21.16 -8.18
C VAL A 169 -20.00 -21.61 -8.33
N ASN A 170 -19.73 -22.57 -9.23
CA ASN A 170 -18.38 -23.06 -9.49
C ASN A 170 -17.48 -21.96 -10.07
N THR A 171 -17.97 -21.19 -11.04
CA THR A 171 -17.24 -20.04 -11.61
C THR A 171 -17.01 -18.96 -10.55
N CYS A 172 -18.02 -18.69 -9.71
CA CYS A 172 -17.89 -17.76 -8.58
C CYS A 172 -16.85 -18.19 -7.55
N ASN A 173 -16.74 -19.47 -7.23
CA ASN A 173 -15.75 -19.96 -6.27
C ASN A 173 -14.32 -19.69 -6.73
N TYR A 174 -14.04 -19.91 -8.03
CA TYR A 174 -12.73 -19.64 -8.61
C TYR A 174 -12.41 -18.14 -8.60
N ALA A 175 -13.33 -17.33 -9.13
CA ALA A 175 -13.27 -15.88 -9.16
C ALA A 175 -13.06 -15.28 -7.75
N ARG A 176 -13.83 -15.74 -6.77
CA ARG A 176 -13.76 -15.31 -5.37
C ARG A 176 -12.44 -15.70 -4.72
N LYS A 177 -11.90 -16.89 -5.00
CA LYS A 177 -10.59 -17.30 -4.47
C LYS A 177 -9.48 -16.39 -4.97
N GLY A 178 -9.45 -16.09 -6.27
CA GLY A 178 -8.49 -15.14 -6.85
C GLY A 178 -8.60 -13.75 -6.21
N ALA A 179 -9.82 -13.23 -6.10
CA ALA A 179 -10.08 -11.93 -5.47
C ALA A 179 -9.68 -11.89 -3.98
N MET A 180 -9.92 -12.95 -3.21
CA MET A 180 -9.50 -13.02 -1.79
C MET A 180 -7.98 -13.05 -1.64
N VAL A 181 -7.27 -13.78 -2.50
CA VAL A 181 -5.79 -13.79 -2.49
C VAL A 181 -5.24 -12.41 -2.85
N ALA A 182 -5.74 -11.80 -3.93
CA ALA A 182 -5.36 -10.46 -4.34
C ALA A 182 -5.63 -9.43 -3.24
N SER A 183 -6.80 -9.51 -2.59
CA SER A 183 -7.16 -8.65 -1.46
C SER A 183 -6.21 -8.81 -0.28
N GLY A 184 -5.87 -10.03 0.10
CA GLY A 184 -4.95 -10.30 1.22
C GLY A 184 -3.57 -9.71 0.94
N MET A 185 -3.04 -9.93 -0.26
CA MET A 185 -1.75 -9.37 -0.66
C MET A 185 -1.78 -7.84 -0.72
N PHE A 186 -2.80 -7.27 -1.35
CA PHE A 186 -2.99 -5.82 -1.45
C PHE A 186 -3.05 -5.15 -0.06
N ASN A 187 -3.78 -5.76 0.88
CA ASN A 187 -3.88 -5.26 2.25
C ASN A 187 -2.51 -5.29 2.94
N VAL A 188 -1.76 -6.39 2.85
CA VAL A 188 -0.42 -6.48 3.45
C VAL A 188 0.52 -5.42 2.88
N VAL A 189 0.58 -5.25 1.56
CA VAL A 189 1.42 -4.21 0.92
C VAL A 189 0.99 -2.82 1.42
N THR A 190 -0.30 -2.54 1.41
CA THR A 190 -0.87 -1.26 1.82
C THR A 190 -0.57 -0.96 3.29
N HIS A 191 -0.78 -1.91 4.20
CA HIS A 191 -0.48 -1.78 5.62
C HIS A 191 0.99 -1.43 5.86
N VAL A 192 1.89 -2.11 5.16
CA VAL A 192 3.34 -1.87 5.27
C VAL A 192 3.70 -0.48 4.73
N LEU A 193 3.22 -0.10 3.55
CA LEU A 193 3.48 1.22 2.97
C LEU A 193 2.89 2.35 3.83
N ASN A 194 1.68 2.19 4.36
CA ASN A 194 1.05 3.16 5.26
C ASN A 194 1.86 3.33 6.54
N THR A 195 2.39 2.23 7.09
CA THR A 195 3.19 2.28 8.31
C THR A 195 4.54 2.94 8.07
N VAL A 196 5.22 2.61 6.97
CA VAL A 196 6.43 3.29 6.52
C VAL A 196 6.18 4.80 6.37
N MET A 197 5.09 5.17 5.70
CA MET A 197 4.72 6.58 5.50
C MET A 197 4.35 7.25 6.83
N SER A 198 3.69 6.53 7.74
CA SER A 198 3.38 7.02 9.09
C SER A 198 4.64 7.34 9.89
N VAL A 199 5.64 6.47 9.86
CA VAL A 199 6.94 6.70 10.53
C VAL A 199 7.71 7.84 9.87
N LEU A 200 7.69 7.91 8.55
CA LEU A 200 8.46 8.88 7.79
C LEU A 200 7.88 10.31 7.85
N CYS A 201 6.57 10.41 7.71
CA CYS A 201 5.84 11.68 7.56
C CYS A 201 5.02 12.07 8.79
N GLY A 202 4.95 11.23 9.83
CA GLY A 202 3.99 11.41 10.91
C GLY A 202 2.54 11.38 10.41
N CYS A 203 2.24 10.53 9.43
CA CYS A 203 0.90 10.39 8.87
C CYS A 203 -0.02 9.52 9.75
N LEU A 204 -1.26 9.98 9.90
CA LEU A 204 -2.39 9.23 10.43
C LEU A 204 -3.33 8.91 9.26
N PHE A 205 -3.57 7.61 9.04
CA PHE A 205 -4.46 7.10 7.99
C PHE A 205 -5.73 6.56 8.66
N VAL A 206 -6.85 7.28 8.58
CA VAL A 206 -8.15 6.84 9.12
C VAL A 206 -9.21 6.95 8.03
N GLY A 207 -9.60 5.80 7.48
CA GLY A 207 -10.56 5.74 6.36
C GLY A 207 -10.06 6.55 5.15
N PRO A 208 -10.88 7.46 4.57
CA PRO A 208 -10.49 8.25 3.40
C PRO A 208 -9.59 9.45 3.74
N VAL A 209 -9.33 9.73 5.01
CA VAL A 209 -8.58 10.93 5.43
C VAL A 209 -7.13 10.56 5.75
N HIS A 210 -6.20 11.29 5.14
CA HIS A 210 -4.75 11.16 5.34
C HIS A 210 -4.21 12.47 5.94
N LEU A 211 -3.90 12.47 7.25
CA LEU A 211 -3.36 13.64 7.95
C LEU A 211 -1.88 13.42 8.25
N CYS A 212 -1.01 14.17 7.57
CA CYS A 212 0.44 14.11 7.79
C CYS A 212 0.95 15.36 8.49
N VAL A 213 1.42 15.22 9.74
CA VAL A 213 1.92 16.34 10.55
C VAL A 213 3.17 16.96 9.93
N LEU A 214 4.00 16.15 9.25
CA LEU A 214 5.25 16.60 8.63
C LEU A 214 5.12 16.87 7.13
N LYS A 215 3.90 17.07 6.60
CA LYS A 215 3.67 17.30 5.15
C LYS A 215 4.50 18.45 4.56
N ASN A 216 4.83 19.45 5.38
CA ASN A 216 5.59 20.63 4.98
C ASN A 216 7.11 20.45 5.12
N PHE A 217 7.60 19.32 5.67
CA PHE A 217 9.03 19.05 5.74
C PHE A 217 9.53 18.56 4.37
N PRO A 218 10.41 19.35 3.72
CA PRO A 218 10.70 19.21 2.29
C PRO A 218 11.36 17.89 1.92
N TYR A 219 12.20 17.34 2.80
CA TYR A 219 13.01 16.17 2.50
C TYR A 219 12.46 14.87 3.06
N THR A 220 11.63 14.88 4.10
CA THR A 220 11.10 13.63 4.67
C THR A 220 9.76 13.25 4.08
N CYS A 221 8.89 14.21 3.76
CA CYS A 221 7.51 13.90 3.37
C CYS A 221 7.04 14.51 2.06
N LYS A 222 7.48 15.74 1.76
CA LYS A 222 6.97 16.51 0.61
C LYS A 222 7.10 15.76 -0.71
N LEU A 223 8.22 15.09 -0.94
CA LEU A 223 8.51 14.32 -2.16
C LEU A 223 7.88 12.91 -2.19
N PRO A 224 8.10 12.03 -1.20
CA PRO A 224 7.62 10.65 -1.28
C PRO A 224 6.10 10.51 -1.13
N TYR A 225 5.41 11.42 -0.42
CA TYR A 225 3.97 11.29 -0.18
C TYR A 225 3.12 11.43 -1.46
N PRO A 226 3.29 12.47 -2.32
CA PRO A 226 2.53 12.57 -3.55
C PRO A 226 2.76 11.41 -4.53
N VAL A 227 4.00 10.89 -4.58
CA VAL A 227 4.33 9.70 -5.39
C VAL A 227 3.59 8.48 -4.86
N TYR A 228 3.65 8.23 -3.55
CA TYR A 228 2.90 7.17 -2.90
C TYR A 228 1.39 7.31 -3.15
N SER A 229 0.82 8.51 -2.99
CA SER A 229 -0.61 8.75 -3.19
C SER A 229 -1.04 8.47 -4.63
N SER A 230 -0.26 8.92 -5.63
CA SER A 230 -0.54 8.65 -7.04
C SER A 230 -0.53 7.15 -7.36
N LEU A 231 0.51 6.44 -6.90
CA LEU A 231 0.63 4.99 -7.06
C LEU A 231 -0.47 4.22 -6.31
N PHE A 232 -0.84 4.68 -5.10
CA PHE A 232 -1.93 4.08 -4.35
C PHE A 232 -3.28 4.25 -5.07
N MET A 233 -3.56 5.43 -5.62
CA MET A 233 -4.77 5.66 -6.41
C MET A 233 -4.81 4.78 -7.66
N ALA A 234 -3.68 4.60 -8.35
CA ALA A 234 -3.60 3.72 -9.52
C ALA A 234 -3.95 2.25 -9.19
N THR A 235 -3.71 1.80 -7.95
CA THR A 235 -4.00 0.42 -7.51
C THR A 235 -5.37 0.25 -6.85
N SER A 236 -6.13 1.33 -6.63
CA SER A 236 -7.51 1.27 -6.11
C SER A 236 -8.46 0.44 -6.99
N GLN A 237 -8.16 0.30 -8.29
CA GLN A 237 -8.93 -0.52 -9.23
C GLN A 237 -8.96 -2.00 -8.83
N VAL A 238 -7.87 -2.52 -8.25
CA VAL A 238 -7.80 -3.90 -7.73
C VAL A 238 -8.81 -4.08 -6.60
N TRP A 239 -8.88 -3.11 -5.69
CA TRP A 239 -9.84 -3.13 -4.59
C TRP A 239 -11.29 -3.05 -5.07
N GLU A 240 -11.58 -2.21 -6.06
CA GLU A 240 -12.91 -2.15 -6.69
C GLU A 240 -13.29 -3.47 -7.37
N ALA A 241 -12.35 -4.13 -8.04
CA ALA A 241 -12.57 -5.44 -8.66
C ALA A 241 -12.92 -6.52 -7.61
N VAL A 242 -12.21 -6.54 -6.47
CA VAL A 242 -12.49 -7.45 -5.36
C VAL A 242 -13.90 -7.22 -4.79
N LYS A 243 -14.27 -5.95 -4.58
CA LYS A 243 -15.61 -5.59 -4.08
C LYS A 243 -16.70 -5.99 -5.07
N ALA A 244 -16.51 -5.68 -6.36
CA ALA A 244 -17.45 -6.03 -7.40
C ALA A 244 -17.67 -7.55 -7.48
N THR A 245 -16.58 -8.33 -7.47
CA THR A 245 -16.64 -9.80 -7.47
C THR A 245 -17.39 -10.32 -6.25
N THR A 246 -17.10 -9.77 -5.07
CA THR A 246 -17.78 -10.18 -3.83
C THR A 246 -19.28 -9.87 -3.87
N SER A 247 -19.66 -8.74 -4.48
CA SER A 247 -21.07 -8.36 -4.66
C SER A 247 -21.78 -9.23 -5.68
N VAL A 248 -21.14 -9.53 -6.82
CA VAL A 248 -21.72 -10.35 -7.90
C VAL A 248 -21.83 -11.81 -7.48
N CYS A 249 -20.84 -12.33 -6.75
CA CYS A 249 -20.83 -13.69 -6.22
C CYS A 249 -21.43 -13.80 -4.82
N ARG A 250 -22.28 -12.85 -4.42
CA ARG A 250 -23.06 -12.91 -3.18
C ARG A 250 -24.27 -13.85 -3.31
N VAL A 251 -24.05 -15.00 -3.95
CA VAL A 251 -25.04 -16.08 -4.14
C VAL A 251 -25.38 -16.74 -2.80
N TYR A 252 -24.49 -16.62 -1.80
CA TYR A 252 -24.79 -16.93 -0.40
C TYR A 252 -25.12 -15.65 0.37
N GLY A 253 -26.35 -15.53 0.87
CA GLY A 253 -26.86 -14.39 1.63
C GLY A 253 -27.94 -13.55 0.93
N ASP A 254 -28.50 -14.05 -0.17
CA ASP A 254 -29.80 -13.65 -0.70
C ASP A 254 -30.89 -14.57 -0.07
N PRO A 255 -32.10 -14.09 0.29
CA PRO A 255 -33.06 -14.82 1.14
C PRO A 255 -33.48 -16.23 0.69
N GLY A 256 -33.07 -16.71 -0.48
CA GLY A 256 -33.33 -18.08 -0.96
C GLY A 256 -32.20 -19.10 -0.76
N PHE A 257 -31.02 -18.71 -0.23
CA PHE A 257 -29.81 -19.56 -0.29
C PHE A 257 -28.94 -19.62 0.98
N SER A 258 -29.22 -18.76 1.96
CA SER A 258 -28.82 -19.02 3.34
C SER A 258 -30.09 -19.33 4.10
N SER A 259 -30.14 -20.43 4.83
CA SER A 259 -31.20 -20.65 5.82
C SER A 259 -31.41 -19.36 6.59
N LEU A 260 -32.64 -18.85 6.61
CA LEU A 260 -33.09 -17.91 7.62
C LEU A 260 -32.80 -18.59 8.97
N VAL A 261 -31.66 -18.24 9.58
CA VAL A 261 -31.55 -18.43 11.01
C VAL A 261 -32.44 -17.35 11.58
N SER A 262 -33.63 -17.81 11.96
CA SER A 262 -34.67 -17.18 12.79
C SER A 262 -34.16 -16.04 13.68
#